data_AF-A0A7S1JUS0-F1
#
_entry.id   AF-A0A7S1JUS0-F1
#
_cell.length_a   1.000
_cell.length_b   1.000
_cell.length_c   1.000
_cell.angle_alpha   90.00
_cell.angle_beta   90.00
_cell.angle_gamma   90.00
#
_symmetry.space_group_name_H-M   'P 1'
#
loop_
_entity.id
_entity.type
_entity.pdbx_description
1 polymer ?
#
loop_
_entity_poly.entity_id
_entity_poly.type
_entity_poly.pdbx_seq_one_letter_code
_entity_poly.pdbx_strand_id
1 'polypeptide(L)'
;VGVGGVGGATGHGGSVGSLSDGPPSSGVSTGVSTPNSEALVDEFRRRNGKYAYRSADVGIAQRFCVLAGLEREGLGPKIILKTMEMLHRCKYEAWDIVLILAMASVQLEDTFSKLSVTDQKERAHVCVLQIYLAHCWLQDETCPIKIWHEHLVRSYCTFPVLQDALFKLFGLQNHIMRIDDNRHVDRTRYLGQYYVPDPDYS
;
A
#
# COMPACT_ATOMS: atom_id res chain seq x y z
N VAL A 1 -14.21 25.83 39.98
CA VAL A 1 -13.71 25.98 41.37
C VAL A 1 -13.70 24.60 42.01
N GLY A 2 -12.54 24.15 42.49
CA GLY A 2 -12.21 22.76 42.88
C GLY A 2 -10.80 22.47 42.36
N VAL A 3 -9.72 22.86 43.06
CA VAL A 3 -9.11 22.20 44.25
C VAL A 3 -9.02 20.69 44.01
N GLY A 4 -7.89 20.01 43.96
CA GLY A 4 -6.49 20.29 44.27
C GLY A 4 -5.83 18.91 44.42
N GLY A 5 -4.57 18.75 44.02
CA GLY A 5 -3.88 17.47 44.15
C GLY A 5 -2.43 17.56 43.72
N VAL A 6 -1.55 17.89 44.67
CA VAL A 6 -0.10 17.96 44.53
C VAL A 6 0.52 16.87 45.40
N GLY A 7 1.42 16.07 44.81
CA GLY A 7 2.39 15.18 45.47
C GLY A 7 3.30 14.65 44.35
N GLY A 8 4.63 14.82 44.33
CA GLY A 8 5.62 14.56 45.38
C GLY A 8 5.89 13.05 45.42
N ALA A 9 7.08 12.47 45.27
CA ALA A 9 8.45 12.94 45.15
C ALA A 9 9.36 11.76 44.65
N THR A 10 10.51 12.13 44.08
CA THR A 10 11.87 11.51 44.06
C THR A 10 12.15 10.03 44.41
N GLY A 11 13.01 9.39 43.59
CA GLY A 11 13.96 8.31 43.92
C GLY A 11 14.65 7.77 42.64
N HIS A 12 15.91 8.13 42.31
CA HIS A 12 17.22 7.56 42.69
C HIS A 12 17.49 6.07 42.34
N GLY A 13 18.61 5.84 41.63
CA GLY A 13 19.27 4.54 41.36
C GLY A 13 19.13 4.11 39.89
N GLY A 14 20.14 4.12 39.03
CA GLY A 14 21.53 3.69 39.23
C GLY A 14 21.66 2.22 38.83
N SER A 15 21.93 1.92 37.56
CA SER A 15 22.57 0.66 37.17
C SER A 15 23.22 0.78 35.79
N VAL A 16 24.55 0.84 35.82
CA VAL A 16 25.46 0.73 34.67
C VAL A 16 25.77 -0.76 34.55
N GLY A 17 25.30 -1.40 33.48
CA GLY A 17 25.42 -2.83 33.26
C GLY A 17 25.99 -3.15 31.89
N SER A 18 27.28 -3.50 31.88
CA SER A 18 28.02 -4.41 30.99
C SER A 18 27.76 -4.40 29.48
N LEU A 19 28.78 -3.89 28.77
CA LEU A 19 29.15 -4.32 27.42
C LEU A 19 29.50 -5.81 27.42
N SER A 20 28.73 -6.62 26.68
CA SER A 20 29.10 -8.00 26.34
C SER A 20 29.46 -8.06 24.86
N ASP A 21 30.75 -8.24 24.58
CA ASP A 21 31.29 -8.58 23.27
C ASP A 21 30.77 -9.95 22.82
N GLY A 22 29.88 -9.95 21.83
CA GLY A 22 29.45 -11.14 21.12
C GLY A 22 30.38 -11.43 19.93
N PRO A 23 30.70 -12.70 19.63
CA PRO A 23 31.59 -13.06 18.53
C PRO A 23 30.94 -12.77 17.16
N PRO A 24 31.75 -12.53 16.10
CA PRO A 24 31.25 -12.29 14.75
C PRO A 24 30.58 -13.56 14.21
N SER A 25 29.26 -13.53 14.09
CA SER A 25 28.48 -14.58 13.43
C SER A 25 28.85 -14.62 11.95
N SER A 26 29.46 -15.73 11.55
CA SER A 26 29.80 -16.05 10.17
C SER A 26 28.54 -15.98 9.30
N GLY A 27 28.57 -15.09 8.31
CA GLY A 27 27.51 -14.93 7.33
C GLY A 27 27.33 -16.19 6.50
N VAL A 28 26.31 -16.98 6.84
CA VAL A 28 25.74 -17.96 5.92
C VAL A 28 24.92 -17.17 4.90
N SER A 29 25.56 -16.81 3.79
CA SER A 29 24.85 -16.39 2.58
C SER A 29 24.11 -17.61 2.02
N THR A 30 22.90 -17.85 2.51
CA THR A 30 21.91 -18.62 1.76
C THR A 30 21.58 -17.82 0.52
N GLY A 31 22.25 -18.16 -0.59
CA GLY A 31 21.84 -17.77 -1.93
C GLY A 31 20.47 -18.37 -2.20
N VAL A 32 19.42 -17.69 -1.73
CA VAL A 32 18.06 -17.91 -2.20
C VAL A 32 18.06 -17.43 -3.63
N SER A 33 18.17 -18.37 -4.57
CA SER A 33 17.91 -18.14 -5.98
C SER A 33 16.51 -17.56 -6.09
N THR A 34 16.40 -16.23 -6.20
CA THR A 34 15.13 -15.56 -6.44
C THR A 34 14.55 -16.18 -7.70
N PRO A 35 13.39 -16.87 -7.62
CA PRO A 35 12.75 -17.43 -8.80
C PRO A 35 12.60 -16.32 -9.84
N ASN A 36 12.94 -16.64 -11.08
CA ASN A 36 13.11 -15.72 -12.20
C ASN A 36 11.98 -14.68 -12.23
N SER A 37 12.28 -13.42 -11.88
CA SER A 37 11.23 -12.39 -11.71
C SER A 37 10.39 -12.21 -12.97
N GLU A 38 11.01 -12.40 -14.14
CA GLU A 38 10.35 -12.36 -15.45
C GLU A 38 9.31 -13.47 -15.62
N ALA A 39 9.59 -14.70 -15.21
CA ALA A 39 8.65 -15.81 -15.33
C ALA A 39 7.40 -15.58 -14.49
N LEU A 40 7.56 -15.02 -13.28
CA LEU A 40 6.45 -14.63 -12.42
C LEU A 40 5.63 -13.49 -13.04
N VAL A 41 6.28 -12.51 -13.67
CA VAL A 41 5.62 -11.42 -14.41
C VAL A 41 4.81 -11.97 -15.58
N ASP A 42 5.37 -12.87 -16.37
CA ASP A 42 4.68 -13.45 -17.52
C ASP A 42 3.50 -14.33 -17.11
N GLU A 43 3.62 -15.09 -16.02
CA GLU A 43 2.49 -15.83 -15.47
C GLU A 43 1.39 -14.90 -14.95
N PHE A 44 1.77 -13.85 -14.22
CA PHE A 44 0.82 -12.84 -13.75
C PHE A 44 0.11 -12.16 -14.93
N ARG A 45 0.86 -11.82 -15.99
CA ARG A 45 0.35 -11.25 -17.24
C ARG A 45 -0.62 -12.19 -17.94
N ARG A 46 -0.29 -13.48 -18.09
CA ARG A 46 -1.19 -14.47 -18.71
C ARG A 46 -2.50 -14.59 -17.95
N ARG A 47 -2.48 -14.57 -16.62
CA ARG A 47 -3.69 -14.72 -15.79
C ARG A 47 -4.54 -13.44 -15.74
N ASN A 48 -3.90 -12.30 -15.59
CA ASN A 48 -4.57 -11.04 -15.24
C ASN A 48 -4.60 -9.99 -16.35
N GLY A 49 -3.87 -10.19 -17.45
CA GLY A 49 -3.74 -9.20 -18.54
C GLY A 49 -5.06 -8.76 -19.16
N LYS A 50 -6.07 -9.64 -19.17
CA LYS A 50 -7.43 -9.30 -19.63
C LYS A 50 -8.18 -8.26 -18.77
N TYR A 51 -7.67 -7.97 -17.58
CA TYR A 51 -8.23 -6.95 -16.67
C TYR A 51 -7.45 -5.63 -16.71
N ALA A 52 -6.33 -5.58 -17.41
CA ALA A 52 -5.49 -4.40 -17.47
C ALA A 52 -6.04 -3.41 -18.51
N TYR A 53 -6.04 -2.13 -18.16
CA TYR A 53 -6.44 -1.08 -19.10
C TYR A 53 -5.31 -0.78 -20.09
N ARG A 54 -4.07 -0.72 -19.60
CA ARG A 54 -2.84 -0.66 -20.41
C ARG A 54 -1.99 -1.90 -20.14
N SER A 55 -1.17 -2.30 -21.12
CA SER A 55 -0.23 -3.42 -20.97
C SER A 55 0.78 -3.21 -19.83
N ALA A 56 1.21 -1.96 -19.60
CA ALA A 56 2.10 -1.57 -18.52
C ALA A 56 1.49 -1.75 -17.11
N ASP A 57 0.16 -1.63 -16.98
CA ASP A 57 -0.53 -1.73 -15.68
C ASP A 57 -0.32 -3.11 -15.04
N VAL A 58 -0.16 -4.16 -15.85
CA VAL A 58 0.07 -5.53 -15.38
C VAL A 58 1.31 -5.60 -14.50
N GLY A 59 2.42 -5.03 -14.94
CA GLY A 59 3.68 -5.07 -14.20
C GLY A 59 3.63 -4.22 -12.93
N ILE A 60 2.99 -3.04 -13.02
CA ILE A 60 2.79 -2.15 -11.87
C ILE A 60 1.90 -2.83 -10.81
N ALA A 61 0.76 -3.38 -11.21
CA ALA A 61 -0.17 -4.06 -10.33
C ALA A 61 0.45 -5.30 -9.68
N GLN A 62 1.24 -6.09 -10.41
CA GLN A 62 1.96 -7.23 -9.84
C GLN A 62 2.92 -6.79 -8.74
N ARG A 63 3.76 -5.80 -9.02
CA ARG A 63 4.72 -5.27 -8.04
C ARG A 63 4.00 -4.68 -6.83
N PHE A 64 2.90 -3.95 -7.04
CA PHE A 64 2.07 -3.50 -5.93
C PHE A 64 1.49 -4.66 -5.12
N CYS A 65 1.02 -5.73 -5.77
CA CYS A 65 0.52 -6.93 -5.08
C CYS A 65 1.60 -7.61 -4.25
N VAL A 66 2.86 -7.67 -4.72
CA VAL A 66 4.02 -8.15 -3.94
C VAL A 66 4.17 -7.32 -2.67
N LEU A 67 4.23 -6.00 -2.81
CA LEU A 67 4.35 -5.08 -1.66
C LEU A 67 3.19 -5.20 -0.67
N ALA A 68 1.99 -5.41 -1.18
CA ALA A 68 0.78 -5.55 -0.38
C ALA A 68 0.62 -6.96 0.22
N GLY A 69 1.44 -7.96 -0.14
CA GLY A 69 1.26 -9.35 0.28
C GLY A 69 0.02 -10.02 -0.33
N LEU A 70 -0.33 -9.65 -1.57
CA LEU A 70 -1.45 -10.14 -2.39
C LEU A 70 -0.98 -11.05 -3.55
N GLU A 71 0.20 -11.67 -3.43
CA GLU A 71 0.81 -12.50 -4.49
C GLU A 71 0.01 -13.78 -4.79
N ARG A 72 -0.80 -14.23 -3.82
CA ARG A 72 -1.59 -15.45 -3.95
C ARG A 72 -2.72 -15.25 -4.95
N GLU A 73 -3.10 -16.34 -5.60
CA GLU A 73 -4.23 -16.36 -6.52
C GLU A 73 -5.51 -15.83 -5.85
N GLY A 74 -6.27 -15.01 -6.57
CA GLY A 74 -7.56 -14.56 -6.08
C GLY A 74 -7.94 -13.16 -6.54
N LEU A 75 -8.68 -12.47 -5.66
CA LEU A 75 -9.32 -11.20 -5.95
C LEU A 75 -8.33 -10.03 -6.03
N GLY A 76 -7.18 -10.10 -5.33
CA GLY A 76 -6.21 -9.02 -5.18
C GLY A 76 -5.76 -8.41 -6.52
N PRO A 77 -5.04 -9.17 -7.36
CA PRO A 77 -4.60 -8.68 -8.68
C PRO A 77 -5.71 -8.06 -9.53
N LYS A 78 -6.88 -8.70 -9.54
CA LYS A 78 -8.04 -8.25 -10.32
C LYS A 78 -8.59 -6.92 -9.81
N ILE A 79 -8.72 -6.73 -8.49
CA ILE A 79 -9.27 -5.50 -7.94
C ILE A 79 -8.27 -4.34 -8.05
N ILE A 80 -6.97 -4.60 -7.96
CA ILE A 80 -5.93 -3.58 -8.19
C ILE A 80 -5.94 -3.13 -9.65
N LEU A 81 -5.97 -4.04 -10.61
CA LEU A 81 -6.05 -3.68 -12.04
C LEU A 81 -7.34 -2.91 -12.36
N LYS A 82 -8.48 -3.29 -11.78
CA LYS A 82 -9.73 -2.53 -11.92
C LYS A 82 -9.64 -1.14 -11.28
N THR A 83 -8.92 -1.00 -10.19
CA THR A 83 -8.67 0.30 -9.54
C THR A 83 -7.87 1.20 -10.48
N MET A 84 -6.81 0.67 -11.08
CA MET A 84 -6.02 1.39 -12.09
C MET A 84 -6.85 1.74 -13.33
N GLU A 85 -7.64 0.79 -13.85
CA GLU A 85 -8.57 1.04 -14.97
C GLU A 85 -9.50 2.20 -14.66
N MET A 86 -10.10 2.22 -13.47
CA MET A 86 -10.99 3.31 -13.05
C MET A 86 -10.26 4.66 -12.99
N LEU A 87 -9.04 4.69 -12.44
CA LEU A 87 -8.22 5.90 -12.41
C LEU A 87 -7.87 6.40 -13.83
N HIS A 88 -7.46 5.51 -14.74
CA HIS A 88 -7.23 5.87 -16.14
C HIS A 88 -8.49 6.43 -16.81
N ARG A 89 -9.67 5.86 -16.53
CA ARG A 89 -10.95 6.36 -17.06
C ARG A 89 -11.30 7.75 -16.50
N CYS A 90 -10.87 8.05 -15.29
CA CYS A 90 -10.91 9.39 -14.70
C CYS A 90 -9.82 10.33 -15.23
N LYS A 91 -9.04 9.91 -16.24
CA LYS A 91 -7.99 10.70 -16.91
C LYS A 91 -6.79 11.06 -16.01
N TYR A 92 -6.55 10.30 -14.96
CA TYR A 92 -5.28 10.41 -14.24
C TYR A 92 -4.14 9.86 -15.09
N GLU A 93 -3.02 10.59 -15.12
CA GLU A 93 -1.84 10.16 -15.84
C GLU A 93 -1.27 8.88 -15.23
N ALA A 94 -0.67 8.04 -16.07
CA ALA A 94 -0.17 6.75 -15.60
C ALA A 94 0.94 6.92 -14.54
N TRP A 95 1.72 8.00 -14.65
CA TRP A 95 2.73 8.33 -13.64
C TRP A 95 2.09 8.73 -12.30
N ASP A 96 1.00 9.50 -12.32
CA ASP A 96 0.26 9.85 -11.10
C ASP A 96 -0.32 8.60 -10.43
N ILE A 97 -0.84 7.66 -11.21
CA ILE A 97 -1.31 6.36 -10.69
C ILE A 97 -0.16 5.61 -10.01
N VAL A 98 1.05 5.62 -10.58
CA VAL A 98 2.24 5.03 -9.93
C VAL A 98 2.58 5.72 -8.61
N LEU A 99 2.51 7.05 -8.54
CA LEU A 99 2.73 7.81 -7.31
C LEU A 99 1.68 7.48 -6.24
N ILE A 100 0.40 7.40 -6.63
CA ILE A 100 -0.70 7.00 -5.75
C ILE A 100 -0.48 5.59 -5.19
N LEU A 101 -0.13 4.63 -6.04
CA LEU A 101 0.16 3.26 -5.61
C LEU A 101 1.43 3.18 -4.74
N ALA A 102 2.47 3.96 -5.05
CA ALA A 102 3.68 4.02 -4.25
C ALA A 102 3.37 4.53 -2.83
N MET A 103 2.67 5.66 -2.72
CA MET A 103 2.20 6.24 -1.47
C MET A 103 1.35 5.25 -0.67
N ALA A 104 0.35 4.63 -1.31
CA ALA A 104 -0.49 3.64 -0.66
C ALA A 104 0.32 2.45 -0.15
N SER A 105 1.32 1.98 -0.90
CA SER A 105 2.14 0.82 -0.49
C SER A 105 2.99 1.08 0.75
N VAL A 106 3.53 2.30 0.92
CA VAL A 106 4.26 2.68 2.15
C VAL A 106 3.32 2.67 3.35
N GLN A 107 2.13 3.25 3.17
CA GLN A 107 1.12 3.32 4.22
C GLN A 107 0.54 1.95 4.59
N LEU A 108 0.39 1.05 3.61
CA LEU A 108 -0.09 -0.31 3.84
C LEU A 108 0.84 -1.14 4.71
N GLU A 109 2.15 -0.92 4.62
CA GLU A 109 3.14 -1.60 5.46
C GLU A 109 2.87 -1.32 6.95
N ASP A 110 2.70 -0.05 7.31
CA ASP A 110 2.43 0.39 8.67
C ASP A 110 0.99 0.06 9.11
N THR A 111 0.03 0.06 8.17
CA THR A 111 -1.36 -0.34 8.43
C THR A 111 -1.46 -1.83 8.72
N PHE A 112 -0.82 -2.69 7.92
CA PHE A 112 -0.86 -4.14 8.11
C PHE A 112 -0.04 -4.63 9.28
N SER A 113 0.91 -3.84 9.80
CA SER A 113 1.56 -4.17 11.08
C SER A 113 0.63 -3.96 12.28
N LYS A 114 -0.39 -3.09 12.14
CA LYS A 114 -1.40 -2.80 13.18
C LYS A 114 -2.67 -3.64 13.03
N LEU A 115 -2.94 -4.13 11.82
CA LEU A 115 -4.11 -4.94 11.49
C LEU A 115 -3.74 -6.41 11.36
N SER A 116 -4.41 -7.28 12.12
CA SER A 116 -4.29 -8.74 11.97
C SER A 116 -5.19 -9.28 10.86
N VAL A 117 -5.03 -8.77 9.63
CA VAL A 117 -5.84 -9.21 8.47
C VAL A 117 -5.22 -10.45 7.85
N THR A 118 -5.84 -11.61 8.11
CA THR A 118 -5.42 -12.90 7.55
C THR A 118 -6.12 -13.23 6.24
N ASP A 119 -7.33 -12.71 6.03
CA ASP A 119 -8.12 -12.96 4.83
C ASP A 119 -7.61 -12.13 3.64
N GLN A 120 -7.31 -12.82 2.54
CA GLN A 120 -6.78 -12.18 1.32
C GLN A 120 -7.81 -11.28 0.65
N LYS A 121 -9.10 -11.60 0.77
CA LYS A 121 -10.16 -10.77 0.20
C LYS A 121 -10.27 -9.48 1.00
N GLU A 122 -10.36 -9.52 2.32
CA GLU A 122 -10.34 -8.34 3.17
C GLU A 122 -9.09 -7.48 2.94
N ARG A 123 -7.90 -8.10 2.89
CA ARG A 123 -6.63 -7.43 2.61
C ARG A 123 -6.66 -6.65 1.30
N ALA A 124 -7.22 -7.23 0.24
CA ALA A 124 -7.35 -6.56 -1.05
C ALA A 124 -8.28 -5.34 -0.99
N HIS A 125 -9.36 -5.39 -0.20
CA HIS A 125 -10.26 -4.23 -0.02
C HIS A 125 -9.62 -3.13 0.84
N VAL A 126 -8.82 -3.49 1.85
CA VAL A 126 -8.00 -2.52 2.60
C VAL A 126 -7.02 -1.82 1.67
N CYS A 127 -6.42 -2.53 0.71
CA CYS A 127 -5.57 -1.92 -0.31
C CYS A 127 -6.33 -0.88 -1.14
N VAL A 128 -7.52 -1.21 -1.63
CA VAL A 128 -8.36 -0.25 -2.39
C VAL A 128 -8.65 1.01 -1.58
N LEU A 129 -9.00 0.85 -0.29
CA LEU A 129 -9.23 2.00 0.60
C LEU A 129 -7.98 2.83 0.83
N GLN A 130 -6.81 2.20 0.99
CA GLN A 130 -5.56 2.94 1.14
C GLN A 130 -5.17 3.68 -0.14
N ILE A 131 -5.42 3.07 -1.30
CA ILE A 131 -5.22 3.73 -2.61
C ILE A 131 -6.15 4.93 -2.74
N TYR A 132 -7.41 4.83 -2.31
CA TYR A 132 -8.32 5.97 -2.28
C TYR A 132 -7.80 7.11 -1.37
N LEU A 133 -7.32 6.80 -0.17
CA LEU A 133 -6.72 7.82 0.70
C LEU A 133 -5.52 8.49 0.03
N ALA A 134 -4.60 7.70 -0.54
CA ALA A 134 -3.42 8.22 -1.24
C ALA A 134 -3.82 9.08 -2.44
N HIS A 135 -4.86 8.68 -3.17
CA HIS A 135 -5.45 9.43 -4.27
C HIS A 135 -5.95 10.80 -3.79
N CYS A 136 -6.71 10.83 -2.69
CA CYS A 136 -7.20 12.08 -2.11
C CYS A 136 -6.11 13.01 -1.57
N TRP A 137 -4.94 12.46 -1.24
CA TRP A 137 -3.83 13.25 -0.74
C TRP A 137 -2.99 13.86 -1.87
N LEU A 138 -2.78 13.12 -2.96
CA LEU A 138 -1.91 13.53 -4.06
C LEU A 138 -2.59 14.37 -5.14
N GLN A 139 -3.90 14.23 -5.29
CA GLN A 139 -4.64 14.87 -6.38
C GLN A 139 -5.55 15.97 -5.83
N ASP A 140 -5.50 17.14 -6.46
CA ASP A 140 -6.39 18.26 -6.12
C ASP A 140 -7.85 17.94 -6.46
N GLU A 141 -8.07 17.30 -7.60
CA GLU A 141 -9.38 16.86 -8.07
C GLU A 141 -9.53 15.34 -7.96
N THR A 142 -10.32 14.89 -6.99
CA THR A 142 -10.44 13.47 -6.65
C THR A 142 -11.76 12.88 -7.13
N CYS A 143 -11.70 11.69 -7.74
CA CYS A 143 -12.87 10.86 -7.99
C CYS A 143 -13.64 10.57 -6.68
N PRO A 144 -14.94 10.89 -6.58
CA PRO A 144 -15.70 10.72 -5.33
C PRO A 144 -15.74 9.25 -4.85
N ILE A 145 -15.64 9.01 -3.54
CA ILE A 145 -15.68 7.66 -2.93
C ILE A 145 -16.91 6.83 -3.34
N LYS A 146 -18.03 7.48 -3.68
CA LYS A 146 -19.23 6.80 -4.18
C LYS A 146 -18.96 6.07 -5.49
N ILE A 147 -18.16 6.64 -6.38
CA ILE A 147 -17.76 6.01 -7.65
C ILE A 147 -16.85 4.81 -7.38
N TRP A 148 -15.91 4.94 -6.44
CA TRP A 148 -15.09 3.81 -5.98
C TRP A 148 -15.95 2.66 -5.43
N HIS A 149 -16.97 2.98 -4.63
CA HIS A 149 -17.92 1.99 -4.14
C HIS A 149 -18.60 1.26 -5.29
N GLU A 150 -19.24 2.01 -6.19
CA GLU A 150 -20.02 1.49 -7.31
C GLU A 150 -19.20 0.57 -8.23
N HIS A 151 -17.94 0.93 -8.50
CA HIS A 151 -17.09 0.23 -9.46
C HIS A 151 -16.23 -0.90 -8.87
N LEU A 152 -15.82 -0.78 -7.60
CA LEU A 152 -14.79 -1.68 -7.04
C LEU A 152 -15.34 -2.59 -5.93
N VAL A 153 -16.19 -2.07 -5.04
CA VAL A 153 -16.49 -2.74 -3.76
C VAL A 153 -17.98 -2.87 -3.45
N ARG A 154 -18.86 -2.53 -4.40
CA ARG A 154 -20.33 -2.64 -4.27
C ARG A 154 -20.81 -4.04 -3.93
N SER A 155 -20.15 -5.07 -4.46
CA SER A 155 -20.48 -6.47 -4.18
C SER A 155 -19.91 -6.98 -2.85
N TYR A 156 -19.07 -6.17 -2.19
CA TYR A 156 -18.43 -6.54 -0.93
C TYR A 156 -19.11 -5.92 0.29
N CYS A 157 -19.46 -4.65 0.22
CA CYS A 157 -20.07 -3.92 1.34
C CYS A 157 -21.08 -2.88 0.86
N THR A 158 -21.90 -2.37 1.79
CA THR A 158 -22.78 -1.22 1.52
C THR A 158 -21.97 0.08 1.59
N PHE A 159 -22.48 1.15 0.99
CA PHE A 159 -21.78 2.44 0.99
C PHE A 159 -21.49 3.00 2.40
N PRO A 160 -22.43 2.94 3.38
CA PRO A 160 -22.13 3.37 4.75
C PRO A 160 -21.00 2.57 5.41
N VAL A 161 -20.97 1.25 5.20
CA VAL A 161 -19.90 0.39 5.74
C VAL A 161 -18.55 0.77 5.14
N LEU A 162 -18.50 1.13 3.85
CA LEU A 162 -17.28 1.61 3.21
C LEU A 162 -16.77 2.91 3.86
N GLN A 163 -17.66 3.87 4.12
CA GLN A 163 -17.29 5.13 4.75
C GLN A 163 -16.76 4.92 6.16
N ASP A 164 -17.43 4.08 6.96
CA ASP A 164 -16.97 3.71 8.30
C ASP A 164 -15.59 3.03 8.26
N ALA A 165 -15.39 2.10 7.33
CA ALA A 165 -14.10 1.42 7.16
C ALA A 165 -12.99 2.40 6.76
N LEU A 166 -13.28 3.34 5.87
CA LEU A 166 -12.36 4.39 5.44
C LEU A 166 -11.92 5.27 6.62
N PHE A 167 -12.86 5.76 7.44
CA PHE A 167 -12.52 6.58 8.60
C PHE A 167 -11.74 5.80 9.67
N LYS A 168 -12.08 4.51 9.89
CA LYS A 168 -11.29 3.63 10.77
C LYS A 168 -9.87 3.46 10.26
N LEU A 169 -9.71 3.22 8.96
CA LEU A 169 -8.40 3.09 8.32
C LEU A 169 -7.58 4.37 8.48
N PHE A 170 -8.20 5.53 8.23
CA PHE A 170 -7.54 6.82 8.41
C PHE A 170 -7.18 7.10 9.89
N GLY A 171 -8.03 6.65 10.82
CA GLY A 171 -7.75 6.70 12.26
C GLY A 171 -6.54 5.87 12.67
N LEU A 172 -6.32 4.69 12.07
CA LEU A 172 -5.11 3.87 12.30
C LEU A 172 -3.82 4.56 11.87
N GLN A 173 -3.93 5.56 10.99
CA GLN A 173 -2.83 6.40 10.52
C GLN A 173 -2.67 7.68 11.35
N ASN A 174 -3.36 7.76 12.50
CA ASN A 174 -3.44 8.97 13.32
C ASN A 174 -3.94 10.19 12.54
N HIS A 175 -4.72 9.98 11.47
CA HIS A 175 -5.17 11.02 10.55
C HIS A 175 -4.02 11.78 9.86
N ILE A 176 -2.83 11.18 9.77
CA ILE A 176 -1.64 11.77 9.16
C ILE A 176 -1.21 10.90 7.98
N MET A 177 -1.17 11.50 6.80
CA MET A 177 -0.75 10.87 5.54
C MET A 177 0.66 11.28 5.12
N ARG A 178 1.49 11.69 6.09
CA ARG A 178 2.89 12.05 5.84
C ARG A 178 3.71 10.78 5.65
N ILE A 179 4.55 10.79 4.63
CA ILE A 179 5.47 9.70 4.34
C ILE A 179 6.88 10.27 4.34
N ASP A 180 7.82 9.47 4.82
CA ASP A 180 9.25 9.72 4.62
C ASP A 180 9.57 9.68 3.13
N ASP A 181 10.09 10.78 2.60
CA ASP A 181 10.37 10.97 1.17
C ASP A 181 11.18 9.80 0.57
N ASN A 182 12.09 9.19 1.33
CA ASN A 182 12.95 8.10 0.82
C ASN A 182 12.14 6.82 0.53
N ARG A 183 11.26 6.42 1.46
CA ARG A 183 10.41 5.23 1.26
C ARG A 183 9.51 5.42 0.05
N HIS A 184 8.92 6.60 -0.10
CA HIS A 184 8.07 6.90 -1.25
C HIS A 184 8.86 6.82 -2.57
N VAL A 185 10.02 7.47 -2.65
CA VAL A 185 10.89 7.44 -3.85
C VAL A 185 11.28 6.01 -4.24
N ASP A 186 11.64 5.17 -3.26
CA ASP A 186 12.00 3.77 -3.53
C ASP A 186 10.80 2.95 -4.02
N ARG A 187 9.62 3.15 -3.45
CA ARG A 187 8.38 2.51 -3.93
C ARG A 187 8.01 2.99 -5.34
N THR A 188 8.12 4.29 -5.63
CA THR A 188 7.89 4.85 -6.96
C THR A 188 8.85 4.26 -7.98
N ARG A 189 10.15 4.19 -7.67
CA ARG A 189 11.16 3.58 -8.54
C ARG A 189 10.86 2.11 -8.80
N TYR A 190 10.53 1.35 -7.75
CA TYR A 190 10.18 -0.06 -7.87
C TYR A 190 8.94 -0.29 -8.73
N LEU A 191 7.86 0.46 -8.49
CA LEU A 191 6.63 0.34 -9.26
C LEU A 191 6.80 0.82 -10.71
N GLY A 192 7.53 1.92 -10.92
CA GLY A 192 7.73 2.59 -12.20
C GLY A 192 8.88 2.05 -13.06
N GLN A 193 9.65 1.05 -12.61
CA GLN A 193 10.90 0.59 -13.25
C GLN A 193 10.78 0.26 -14.76
N TYR A 194 9.58 -0.08 -15.24
CA TYR A 194 9.32 -0.43 -16.65
C TYR A 194 8.27 0.47 -17.29
N TYR A 195 7.97 1.60 -16.65
CA TYR A 195 7.11 2.61 -17.24
C TYR A 195 7.92 3.38 -18.28
N VAL A 196 7.65 3.10 -19.55
CA VAL A 196 8.10 3.93 -20.67
C VAL A 196 6.95 4.91 -20.94
N PRO A 197 7.15 6.23 -20.79
CA PRO A 197 6.15 7.21 -21.17
C PRO A 197 5.78 6.99 -22.64
N ASP A 198 4.48 6.87 -22.91
CA ASP A 198 3.98 6.73 -24.28
C ASP A 198 4.24 8.06 -25.01
N PRO A 199 5.01 8.08 -26.12
CA PRO A 199 5.37 9.33 -26.80
C PRO A 199 4.16 10.06 -27.41
N ASP A 200 3.02 9.38 -27.56
CA ASP A 200 1.82 9.90 -28.22
C ASP A 200 0.88 10.71 -27.31
N TYR A 201 1.25 10.94 -26.03
CA TYR A 201 0.44 11.66 -25.03
C TYR A 201 1.12 12.94 -24.48
N SER A 202 1.91 13.63 -25.31
CA SER A 202 2.48 14.96 -25.01
C SER A 202 1.83 16.08 -25.82
#